data_AF-U1P658-F1
#
_entry.id   AF-U1P658-F1
#
_cell.length_a   1.000
_cell.length_b   1.000
_cell.length_c   1.000
_cell.angle_alpha   90.00
_cell.angle_beta   90.00
_cell.angle_gamma   90.00
#
_symmetry.space_group_name_H-M   'P 1'
#
loop_
_entity.id
_entity.type
_entity.pdbx_description
1 polymer ?
#
loop_
_entity_poly.entity_id
_entity_poly.type
_entity_poly.pdbx_seq_one_letter_code
_entity_poly.pdbx_strand_id
1 'polypeptide(L)' 'MADQRAITGGAGLVIGAMPLILFYGAAPLGYAGIVIAVFGLFVIYAAVNF' A
#
# COMPACT_ATOMS: atom_id res chain seq x y z
N MET A 1 -8.26 -17.53 -7.01
CA MET A 1 -7.09 -17.56 -6.08
C MET A 1 -6.17 -16.37 -6.26
N ALA A 2 -6.06 -15.78 -7.47
CA ALA A 2 -5.26 -14.58 -7.71
C ALA A 2 -5.78 -13.38 -6.89
N ASP A 3 -7.10 -13.21 -6.78
CA ASP A 3 -7.71 -12.05 -6.11
C ASP A 3 -7.40 -12.01 -4.62
N GLN A 4 -7.44 -13.16 -3.94
CA GLN A 4 -7.08 -13.23 -2.52
C GLN A 4 -5.59 -12.93 -2.30
N ARG A 5 -4.70 -13.38 -3.19
CA ARG A 5 -3.27 -13.04 -3.14
C ARG A 5 -3.04 -11.56 -3.40
N ALA A 6 -3.79 -10.95 -4.33
CA ALA A 6 -3.73 -9.53 -4.62
C ALA A 6 -4.22 -8.68 -3.44
N ILE A 7 -5.31 -9.08 -2.78
CA ILE A 7 -5.81 -8.42 -1.57
C ILE A 7 -4.78 -8.51 -0.43
N THR A 8 -4.22 -9.69 -0.18
CA THR A 8 -3.20 -9.86 0.87
C THR A 8 -1.90 -9.11 0.54
N GLY A 9 -1.46 -9.13 -0.72
CA GLY A 9 -0.29 -8.39 -1.18
C GLY A 9 -0.47 -6.88 -1.07
N GLY A 10 -1.63 -6.36 -1.51
CA GLY A 10 -1.98 -4.94 -1.37
C GLY A 10 -2.08 -4.51 0.09
N ALA A 11 -2.65 -5.33 0.97
CA ALA A 11 -2.68 -5.06 2.41
C ALA A 11 -1.24 -5.03 3.00
N GLY A 12 -0.37 -5.94 2.56
CA GLY A 12 1.04 -5.95 2.92
C GLY A 12 1.77 -4.68 2.52
N LEU A 13 1.50 -4.14 1.33
CA LEU A 13 2.07 -2.87 0.86
C LEU A 13 1.61 -1.69 1.72
N VAL A 14 0.32 -1.62 2.09
CA VAL A 14 -0.21 -0.56 2.96
C VAL A 14 0.42 -0.62 4.35
N ILE A 15 0.47 -1.80 4.95
CA ILE A 15 1.05 -1.99 6.29
C ILE A 15 2.55 -1.71 6.27
N GLY A 16 3.27 -2.24 5.27
CA GLY A 16 4.70 -2.04 5.11
C GLY A 16 5.10 -0.58 4.86
N ALA A 17 4.19 0.24 4.32
CA ALA A 17 4.41 1.66 4.14
C ALA A 17 4.26 2.48 5.44
N MET A 18 3.59 1.97 6.47
CA MET A 18 3.32 2.71 7.71
C MET A 18 4.58 3.26 8.39
N PRO A 19 5.69 2.51 8.55
CA PRO A 19 6.90 3.05 9.16
C PRO A 19 7.46 4.24 8.38
N LEU A 20 7.42 4.21 7.05
CA LEU A 20 7.88 5.32 6.22
C LEU A 20 7.03 6.57 6.49
N ILE A 21 5.71 6.43 6.54
CA ILE A 21 4.79 7.56 6.80
C ILE A 21 4.96 8.10 8.22
N LEU A 22 4.99 7.23 9.22
CA LEU A 22 5.01 7.61 10.64
C LEU A 22 6.35 8.20 11.07
N PHE A 23 7.48 7.63 10.61
CA PHE A 23 8.81 8.09 11.01
C PHE A 23 9.39 9.17 10.09
N TYR A 24 8.96 9.24 8.83
CA TYR A 24 9.49 10.20 7.86
C TYR A 24 8.48 11.27 7.40
N GLY A 25 7.23 11.27 7.86
CA GLY A 25 6.30 12.40 7.77
C GLY A 25 6.34 13.21 6.47
N ALA A 26 6.68 14.50 6.58
CA ALA A 26 6.82 15.42 5.43
C ALA A 26 8.22 15.39 4.76
N ALA A 27 9.09 14.45 5.13
CA ALA A 27 10.35 14.22 4.44
C ALA A 27 10.12 13.37 3.18
N PRO A 28 11.06 13.37 2.22
CA PRO A 28 10.93 12.62 0.96
C PRO A 28 10.54 11.14 1.13
N LEU A 29 11.08 10.49 2.16
CA LEU A 29 10.78 9.09 2.47
C LEU A 29 9.34 8.88 2.97
N GLY A 30 8.74 9.86 3.65
CA GLY A 30 7.35 9.80 4.06
C GLY A 30 6.40 9.86 2.86
N TYR A 31 6.70 10.71 1.88
CA TYR A 31 5.95 10.75 0.62
C TYR A 31 6.08 9.45 -0.18
N ALA A 32 7.26 8.82 -0.19
CA ALA A 32 7.43 7.50 -0.80
C ALA A 32 6.52 6.45 -0.12
N GLY A 33 6.41 6.49 1.22
CA GLY A 33 5.46 5.67 1.97
C GLY A 33 4.00 5.89 1.54
N ILE A 34 3.58 7.15 1.40
CA ILE A 34 2.21 7.47 0.93
C ILE A 34 1.96 6.86 -0.46
N VAL A 35 2.90 7.00 -1.39
CA VAL A 35 2.77 6.43 -2.75
C VAL A 35 2.64 4.91 -2.71
N ILE A 36 3.46 4.23 -1.91
CA ILE A 36 3.39 2.77 -1.75
C ILE A 36 2.03 2.34 -1.17
N ALA A 37 1.52 3.06 -0.17
CA ALA A 37 0.22 2.78 0.42
C ALA A 37 -0.92 2.97 -0.60
N VAL A 38 -0.90 4.06 -1.37
CA VAL A 38 -1.89 4.31 -2.43
C VAL A 38 -1.85 3.22 -3.50
N PHE A 39 -0.66 2.77 -3.91
CA PHE A 39 -0.52 1.66 -4.85
C PHE A 39 -1.10 0.36 -4.28
N GLY A 40 -0.84 0.05 -3.01
CA GLY A 40 -1.44 -1.10 -2.33
C GLY A 40 -2.98 -1.05 -2.31
N LEU A 41 -3.56 0.12 -2.05
CA LEU A 41 -5.02 0.33 -2.11
C LEU A 41 -5.56 0.14 -3.53
N PHE A 42 -4.85 0.60 -4.56
CA PHE A 42 -5.25 0.40 -5.95
C PHE A 42 -5.26 -1.09 -6.33
N VAL A 43 -4.27 -1.86 -5.89
CA VAL A 43 -4.22 -3.31 -6.11
C VAL A 43 -5.40 -4.01 -5.44
N ILE A 44 -5.74 -3.64 -4.19
CA ILE A 44 -6.92 -4.19 -3.50
C ILE A 44 -8.19 -3.82 -4.26
N TYR A 45 -8.34 -2.55 -4.64
CA TYR A 45 -9.52 -2.08 -5.37
C TYR A 45 -9.70 -2.85 -6.68
N ALA A 46 -8.63 -3.02 -7.46
CA ALA A 46 -8.66 -3.76 -8.70
C ALA A 46 -9.09 -5.22 -8.47
N ALA A 47 -8.55 -5.89 -7.46
CA ALA A 47 -8.87 -7.29 -7.15
C ALA A 47 -10.31 -7.51 -6.63
N VAL A 48 -10.96 -6.45 -6.14
CA VAL A 48 -12.34 -6.52 -5.63
C VAL A 48 -13.38 -6.18 -6.71
N ASN A 49 -13.01 -5.34 -7.68
CA ASN A 49 -13.95 -4.77 -8.65
C ASN A 49 -13.77 -5.27 -10.09
N PHE A 50 -12.74 -6.08 -10.36
CA PHE A 50 -12.49 -6.74 -11.65
C PHE A 50 -12.23 -8.23 -11.44
#